data_AF-A0A2T4JYC7-F1
#
_entry.id   AF-A0A2T4JYC7-F1
#
_cell.length_a   1.000
_cell.length_b   1.000
_cell.length_c   1.000
_cell.angle_alpha   90.00
_cell.angle_beta   90.00
_cell.angle_gamma   90.00
#
_symmetry.space_group_name_H-M   'P 1'
#
loop_
_entity.id
_entity.type
_entity.pdbx_description
1 polymer ?
#
loop_
_entity_poly.entity_id
_entity_poly.type
_entity_poly.pdbx_seq_one_letter_code
_entity_poly.pdbx_strand_id
1 'polypeptide(L)'
;SAFEQRCRDWSLVRECHMLNGEIDFILKCVAPDLSTFQTFLTEQLTSAANVASVKTSLVIRCAKDQPGVPFDVLEARLKRSA
;
A
#
# COMPACT_ATOMS: atom_id res chain seq x y z
N SER A 1 0.79 15.15 3.62
CA SER A 1 1.06 15.81 2.32
C SER A 1 -0.24 15.99 1.54
N ALA A 2 -0.27 16.80 0.47
CA ALA A 2 -1.46 16.95 -0.38
C ALA A 2 -1.85 15.63 -1.10
N PHE A 3 -0.85 14.84 -1.50
CA PHE A 3 -1.07 13.53 -2.13
C PHE A 3 -1.69 12.53 -1.15
N GLU A 4 -1.21 12.44 0.09
CA GLU A 4 -1.80 11.56 1.12
C GLU A 4 -3.27 11.86 1.37
N GLN A 5 -3.66 13.12 1.41
CA GLN A 5 -5.07 13.49 1.60
C GLN A 5 -5.92 12.94 0.45
N ARG A 6 -5.45 13.14 -0.80
CA ARG A 6 -6.12 12.60 -1.98
C ARG A 6 -6.17 11.07 -1.97
N CYS A 7 -5.13 10.39 -1.47
CA CYS A 7 -5.17 8.94 -1.26
C CYS A 7 -6.23 8.49 -0.25
N ARG A 8 -6.51 9.28 0.80
CA ARG A 8 -7.59 8.96 1.76
C ARG A 8 -8.97 9.09 1.13
N ASP A 9 -9.12 9.98 0.16
CA ASP A 9 -10.41 10.24 -0.50
C ASP A 9 -10.75 9.19 -1.56
N TRP A 10 -9.76 8.43 -2.05
CA TRP A 10 -9.98 7.36 -3.02
C TRP A 10 -10.41 6.04 -2.38
N SER A 11 -11.67 5.64 -2.58
CA SER A 11 -12.23 4.39 -2.03
C SER A 11 -11.46 3.13 -2.45
N LEU A 12 -10.84 3.13 -3.63
CA LEU A 12 -10.07 2.01 -4.14
C LEU A 12 -8.71 1.86 -3.43
N VAL A 13 -8.21 2.91 -2.80
CA VAL A 13 -6.98 2.86 -1.98
C VAL A 13 -7.36 2.39 -0.58
N ARG A 14 -6.81 1.24 -0.19
CA ARG A 14 -7.07 0.62 1.12
C ARG A 14 -5.96 0.89 2.12
N GLU A 15 -4.74 1.07 1.64
CA GLU A 15 -3.59 1.46 2.46
C GLU A 15 -2.70 2.41 1.64
N CYS A 16 -2.09 3.38 2.33
CA CYS A 16 -1.14 4.32 1.76
C CYS A 16 0.04 4.48 2.72
N HIS A 17 1.23 4.11 2.26
CA HIS A 17 2.46 4.08 3.05
C HIS A 17 3.49 4.98 2.38
N MET A 18 4.09 5.89 3.15
CA MET A 18 5.25 6.67 2.70
C MET A 18 6.53 5.88 2.99
N LEU A 19 7.44 5.83 2.02
CA LEU A 19 8.69 5.09 2.13
C LEU A 19 9.91 6.01 2.05
N ASN A 20 11.03 5.49 2.53
CA ASN A 20 12.36 6.07 2.30
C ASN A 20 13.04 5.24 1.20
N GLY A 21 13.35 5.85 0.05
CA GLY A 21 13.98 5.14 -1.08
C GLY A 21 13.57 5.70 -2.46
N GLU A 22 13.59 4.83 -3.48
CA GLU A 22 13.24 5.19 -4.87
C GLU A 22 11.75 5.43 -5.10
N ILE A 23 10.89 4.87 -4.24
CA ILE A 23 9.44 5.00 -4.32
C ILE A 23 8.99 5.80 -3.10
N ASP A 24 8.35 6.94 -3.34
CA ASP A 24 7.86 7.81 -2.25
C ASP A 24 6.66 7.19 -1.53
N PHE A 25 5.76 6.54 -2.28
CA PHE A 25 4.53 5.96 -1.76
C PHE A 25 4.25 4.56 -2.30
N ILE A 26 3.86 3.65 -1.42
CA ILE A 26 3.24 2.36 -1.79
C ILE A 26 1.77 2.41 -1.41
N LEU A 27 0.93 2.09 -2.40
CA LEU A 27 -0.51 1.99 -2.23
C LEU A 27 -0.94 0.54 -2.34
N LYS A 28 -1.80 0.09 -1.43
CA LYS A 28 -2.57 -1.15 -1.59
C LYS A 28 -3.94 -0.78 -2.13
N CYS A 29 -4.19 -1.12 -3.39
CA CYS A 29 -5.48 -0.86 -4.04
C CYS A 29 -6.30 -2.15 -4.11
N VAL A 30 -7.61 -2.04 -3.89
CA VAL A 30 -8.57 -3.13 -4.07
C VAL A 30 -9.70 -2.61 -4.96
N ALA A 31 -9.94 -3.31 -6.06
CA ALA A 31 -10.98 -3.00 -7.03
C ALA A 31 -11.85 -4.23 -7.28
N PRO A 32 -13.13 -4.04 -7.67
CA PRO A 32 -14.02 -5.15 -7.99
C PRO A 32 -13.56 -5.95 -9.22
N ASP A 33 -12.85 -5.31 -10.14
CA ASP A 33 -12.35 -5.90 -11.37
C ASP A 33 -11.16 -5.11 -11.94
N LEU A 34 -10.50 -5.68 -12.95
CA LEU A 34 -9.32 -5.09 -13.58
C LEU A 34 -9.64 -3.81 -14.38
N SER A 35 -10.83 -3.70 -14.97
CA SER A 35 -11.23 -2.52 -15.75
C SER A 35 -11.40 -1.32 -14.82
N THR A 36 -12.07 -1.51 -13.68
CA THR A 36 -12.23 -0.48 -12.65
C THR A 36 -10.87 -0.01 -12.13
N PHE A 37 -9.93 -0.94 -11.91
CA PHE A 37 -8.57 -0.59 -11.51
C PHE A 37 -7.80 0.17 -12.60
N GLN A 38 -7.91 -0.26 -13.87
CA GLN A 38 -7.25 0.42 -14.99
C GLN A 38 -7.75 1.85 -15.15
N THR A 39 -9.07 2.08 -15.12
CA THR A 39 -9.65 3.43 -15.16
C THR A 39 -9.13 4.30 -14.02
N PHE A 40 -9.10 3.77 -12.79
CA PHE A 40 -8.52 4.49 -11.65
C PHE A 40 -7.03 4.83 -11.86
N LEU A 41 -6.25 3.88 -12.33
CA LEU A 41 -4.82 4.05 -12.57
C LEU A 41 -4.55 5.15 -13.60
N THR A 42 -5.27 5.16 -14.72
CA THR A 42 -5.04 6.11 -15.81
C THR A 42 -5.66 7.48 -15.54
N GLU A 43 -6.91 7.52 -15.08
CA GLU A 43 -7.68 8.76 -14.98
C GLU A 43 -7.46 9.51 -13.67
N GLN A 44 -7.09 8.81 -12.58
CA GLN A 44 -6.95 9.42 -11.26
C GLN A 44 -5.53 9.35 -10.72
N LEU A 45 -4.90 8.17 -10.68
CA LEU A 45 -3.62 8.02 -10.01
C LEU A 45 -2.47 8.62 -10.81
N THR A 46 -2.36 8.28 -12.10
CA THR A 46 -1.28 8.77 -12.98
C THR A 46 -1.47 10.25 -13.32
N SER A 47 -2.71 10.75 -13.32
CA SER A 47 -3.03 12.15 -13.59
C SER A 47 -2.92 13.06 -12.37
N ALA A 48 -2.75 12.49 -11.16
CA ALA A 48 -2.68 13.27 -9.94
C ALA A 48 -1.43 14.16 -9.92
N ALA A 49 -1.62 15.41 -9.47
CA ALA A 49 -0.51 16.33 -9.25
C ALA A 49 0.52 15.72 -8.28
N ASN A 50 1.80 15.86 -8.62
CA ASN A 50 2.95 15.29 -7.89
C ASN A 50 3.14 13.78 -8.04
N VAL A 51 2.55 13.14 -9.06
CA VAL A 51 2.86 11.75 -9.42
C VAL A 51 3.78 11.76 -10.65
N ALA A 52 5.04 11.39 -10.45
CA ALA A 52 6.03 11.35 -11.53
C ALA A 52 5.99 10.02 -12.31
N SER A 53 5.82 8.90 -11.60
CA SER A 53 5.71 7.58 -12.21
C SER A 53 4.92 6.64 -11.31
N VAL A 54 4.30 5.63 -11.91
CA VAL A 54 3.55 4.59 -11.19
C VAL A 54 4.04 3.23 -11.66
N LYS A 55 4.41 2.37 -10.72
CA LYS A 55 4.67 0.94 -10.95
C LYS A 55 3.57 0.15 -10.26
N THR A 56 2.98 -0.82 -10.95
CA THR A 56 1.90 -1.66 -10.40
C THR A 56 2.33 -3.11 -10.32
N SER A 57 1.76 -3.84 -9.36
CA SER A 57 1.94 -5.28 -9.19
C SER A 57 0.60 -5.88 -8.81
N LEU A 58 0.17 -6.91 -9.55
CA LEU A 58 -1.10 -7.58 -9.31
C LEU A 58 -0.88 -8.81 -8.43
N VAL A 59 -1.61 -8.87 -7.32
CA VAL A 59 -1.58 -10.03 -6.41
C VAL A 59 -2.51 -11.10 -6.95
N ILE A 60 -1.96 -12.26 -7.34
CA ILE A 60 -2.74 -13.41 -7.83
C ILE A 60 -3.27 -14.25 -6.66
N ARG A 61 -2.47 -14.39 -5.60
CA ARG A 61 -2.83 -15.17 -4.40
C ARG A 61 -2.19 -14.57 -3.16
N CYS A 62 -2.99 -14.36 -2.12
CA CYS A 62 -2.47 -14.05 -0.78
C CYS A 62 -2.09 -15.37 -0.08
N ALA A 63 -0.79 -15.57 0.17
CA ALA A 63 -0.30 -16.77 0.84
C ALA A 63 -0.42 -16.68 2.37
N LYS A 64 -0.38 -15.47 2.93
CA LYS A 64 -0.41 -15.20 4.37
C LYS A 64 -0.91 -13.77 4.60
N ASP A 65 -1.91 -13.62 5.47
CA ASP A 65 -2.43 -12.33 5.94
C ASP A 65 -2.65 -12.42 7.45
N GLN A 66 -1.71 -11.86 8.23
CA GLN A 66 -1.76 -11.87 9.68
C GLN A 66 -1.41 -10.46 10.19
N PRO A 67 -2.38 -9.72 10.75
CA PRO A 67 -2.13 -8.40 11.30
C PRO A 67 -1.43 -8.49 12.68
N GLY A 68 -0.85 -7.39 13.10
CA GLY A 68 -0.27 -7.24 14.44
C GLY A 68 1.20 -7.64 14.56
N VAL A 69 1.72 -7.55 15.78
CA VAL A 69 3.12 -7.86 16.11
C VAL A 69 3.23 -9.34 16.50
N PRO A 70 4.25 -10.09 16.01
CA PRO A 70 4.46 -11.48 16.42
C PRO A 70 5.01 -11.56 17.86
N PHE A 71 4.17 -12.00 18.80
CA PHE A 71 4.53 -12.05 20.24
C PHE A 71 5.52 -13.16 20.59
N ASP A 72 5.51 -14.27 19.86
CA ASP A 72 6.50 -15.35 19.99
C ASP A 72 7.93 -14.83 19.79
N VAL A 73 8.13 -13.92 18.83
CA VAL A 73 9.40 -13.25 18.59
C VAL A 73 9.76 -12.29 19.73
N LEU A 74 8.78 -11.54 20.25
CA LEU A 74 9.00 -10.60 21.35
C LEU A 74 9.43 -11.33 22.62
N GLU A 75 8.73 -12.40 22.99
CA GLU A 75 9.05 -13.22 24.16
C GLU A 75 10.44 -13.85 24.05
N ALA A 76 10.80 -14.36 22.86
CA ALA A 76 12.12 -14.93 22.62
C ALA A 76 13.23 -13.88 22.78
N ARG A 77 13.01 -12.62 22.37
CA ARG A 77 13.95 -11.51 22.58
C ARG A 77 14.11 -11.17 24.06
N LEU A 78 13.00 -11.06 24.81
CA LEU A 78 13.04 -10.72 26.23
C LEU A 78 13.81 -11.78 27.05
N LYS A 79 13.60 -13.06 26.74
CA LYS A 79 14.33 -14.18 27.39
C LYS A 79 15.84 -14.17 27.13
N ARG A 80 16.34 -13.55 26.05
CA ARG A 80 17.77 -13.44 25.74
C ARG A 80 18.46 -12.29 26.46
N SER A 81 17.69 -11.32 26.93
CA SER A 81 18.20 -10.12 27.62
C SER A 81 18.10 -10.20 29.14
N ALA A 82 17.52 -11.28 29.67
CA ALA A 82 17.47 -11.64 31.09
C ALA A 82 18.56 -12.67 31.42
#